data_AF-A0A354U8Q6-F1
#
_entry.id   AF-A0A354U8Q6-F1
#
_cell.length_a   1.000
_cell.length_b   1.000
_cell.length_c   1.000
_cell.angle_alpha   90.00
_cell.angle_beta   90.00
_cell.angle_gamma   90.00
#
_symmetry.space_group_name_H-M   'P 1'
#
loop_
_entity.id
_entity.type
_entity.pdbx_description
1 polymer ?
#
loop_
_entity_poly.entity_id
_entity_poly.type
_entity_poly.pdbx_seq_one_letter_code
_entity_poly.pdbx_strand_id
1 'polypeptide(L)'
;MKYLILAKIILATPWLIYLSVSDIRKRRLPNSWVFGGILVMLAIAFGAGTSYALMSLVTAFLSALFLLFPFFLRAAGAGDVKMLFAAGLIAGPGSTLNLILLVSLSGLVLAVVMLCFRRINTARLKHYCRSLFDFRYDREEGRKNLPDPDTEACRVPFGVAIAAGLFLNLLIQLLCSTGVNA
;
A
#
# COMPACT_ATOMS: atom_id res chain seq x y z
N MET A 1 -15.06 -20.78 0.28
CA MET A 1 -14.57 -19.39 0.44
C MET A 1 -13.67 -19.20 1.67
N LYS A 2 -14.08 -19.61 2.88
CA LYS A 2 -13.26 -19.46 4.12
C LYS A 2 -11.82 -19.97 4.03
N TYR A 3 -11.62 -21.18 3.50
CA TYR A 3 -10.28 -21.78 3.34
C TYR A 3 -9.36 -20.99 2.41
N LEU A 4 -9.90 -20.34 1.37
CA LEU A 4 -9.12 -19.47 0.48
C LEU A 4 -8.69 -18.19 1.19
N ILE A 5 -9.53 -17.60 2.04
CA ILE A 5 -9.20 -16.40 2.82
C ILE A 5 -8.10 -16.73 3.85
N LEU A 6 -8.24 -17.87 4.55
CA LEU A 6 -7.22 -18.34 5.49
C LEU A 6 -5.88 -18.62 4.79
N ALA A 7 -5.90 -19.29 3.64
CA ALA A 7 -4.69 -19.53 2.84
C ALA A 7 -4.03 -18.21 2.41
N LYS A 8 -4.82 -17.22 1.98
CA LYS A 8 -4.33 -15.87 1.64
C LYS A 8 -3.69 -15.20 2.84
N ILE A 9 -4.30 -15.25 4.03
CA ILE A 9 -3.74 -14.66 5.26
C ILE A 9 -2.43 -15.35 5.62
N ILE A 10 -2.39 -16.68 5.64
CA ILE A 10 -1.19 -17.46 6.01
C ILE A 10 -0.03 -17.17 5.05
N LEU A 11 -0.30 -17.07 3.74
CA LEU A 11 0.73 -16.79 2.73
C LEU A 11 1.13 -15.31 2.71
N ALA A 12 0.18 -14.38 2.87
CA ALA A 12 0.43 -12.95 2.82
C ALA A 12 1.15 -12.45 4.06
N THR A 13 0.87 -12.99 5.25
CA THR A 13 1.45 -12.52 6.52
C THR A 13 2.99 -12.52 6.53
N PRO A 14 3.71 -13.63 6.25
CA PRO A 14 5.17 -13.65 6.24
C PRO A 14 5.74 -12.72 5.14
N TRP A 15 5.07 -12.64 3.98
CA TRP A 15 5.46 -11.75 2.90
C TRP A 15 5.31 -10.27 3.28
N LEU A 16 4.19 -9.89 3.91
CA LEU A 16 3.92 -8.55 4.42
C LEU A 16 4.91 -8.15 5.52
N ILE A 17 5.23 -9.05 6.45
CA ILE A 17 6.23 -8.82 7.50
C ILE A 17 7.60 -8.59 6.85
N TYR A 18 8.01 -9.44 5.91
CA TYR A 18 9.30 -9.29 5.24
C TYR A 18 9.41 -7.99 4.44
N LEU A 19 8.35 -7.60 3.72
CA LEU A 19 8.32 -6.33 2.98
C LEU A 19 8.32 -5.13 3.94
N SER A 20 7.56 -5.19 5.04
CA SER A 20 7.53 -4.12 6.05
C SER A 20 8.89 -3.95 6.74
N VAL A 21 9.55 -5.05 7.11
CA VAL A 21 10.89 -5.02 7.72
C VAL A 21 11.93 -4.53 6.71
N SER A 22 11.82 -4.93 5.44
CA SER A 22 12.69 -4.44 4.36
C SER A 22 12.49 -2.95 4.10
N ASP A 23 11.24 -2.47 4.14
CA ASP A 23 10.91 -1.06 3.96
C ASP A 23 11.41 -0.21 5.14
N ILE A 24 11.28 -0.71 6.38
CA ILE A 24 11.82 -0.03 7.58
C ILE A 24 13.35 -0.01 7.57
N ARG A 25 14.01 -1.14 7.27
CA ARG A 25 15.48 -1.28 7.39
C ARG A 25 16.24 -0.71 6.21
N LYS A 26 15.74 -0.93 4.99
CA LYS A 26 16.47 -0.59 3.75
C LYS A 26 15.82 0.57 3.00
N ARG A 27 14.61 1.00 3.38
CA ARG A 27 13.80 2.05 2.69
C ARG A 27 13.74 1.86 1.18
N ARG A 28 13.84 0.60 0.76
CA ARG A 28 13.87 0.12 -0.60
C ARG A 28 13.07 -1.16 -0.62
N LEU A 29 11.89 -1.08 -1.23
CA LEU A 29 11.10 -2.26 -1.55
C LEU A 29 11.82 -3.08 -2.63
N PRO A 30 12.25 -4.32 -2.32
CA PRO A 30 12.90 -5.16 -3.31
C PRO A 30 11.86 -5.63 -4.32
N ASN A 31 11.85 -5.02 -5.52
CA ASN A 31 10.89 -5.33 -6.59
C ASN A 31 10.77 -6.82 -6.87
N SER A 32 11.86 -7.59 -6.79
CA SER A 32 11.86 -9.03 -7.04
C SER A 32 10.88 -9.79 -6.13
N TRP A 33 10.77 -9.40 -4.87
CA TRP A 33 9.84 -10.03 -3.92
C TRP A 33 8.39 -9.60 -4.15
N VAL A 34 8.20 -8.36 -4.61
CA VAL A 34 6.86 -7.87 -4.99
C VAL A 34 6.34 -8.63 -6.21
N PHE A 35 7.18 -8.80 -7.24
CA PHE A 35 6.85 -9.60 -8.42
C PHE A 35 6.60 -11.07 -8.07
N GLY A 36 7.40 -11.66 -7.17
CA GLY A 36 7.17 -13.03 -6.69
C GLY A 36 5.78 -13.17 -6.04
N GLY A 37 5.39 -12.23 -5.20
CA GLY A 37 4.05 -12.21 -4.57
C GLY A 37 2.91 -12.10 -5.59
N ILE A 38 3.07 -11.24 -6.61
CA ILE A 38 2.11 -11.12 -7.72
C ILE A 38 1.96 -12.45 -8.45
N LEU A 39 3.07 -13.11 -8.78
CA LEU A 39 3.08 -14.34 -9.58
C LEU A 39 2.41 -15.51 -8.83
N VAL A 40 2.73 -15.68 -7.54
CA VAL A 40 2.11 -16.71 -6.69
C VAL A 40 0.60 -16.47 -6.56
N MET A 41 0.18 -15.23 -6.31
CA MET A 41 -1.23 -14.91 -6.13
C MET A 41 -2.03 -15.01 -7.43
N LEU A 42 -1.40 -14.68 -8.55
CA LEU A 42 -1.99 -14.87 -9.86
C LEU A 42 -2.20 -16.37 -10.15
N ALA A 43 -1.21 -17.22 -9.84
CA ALA A 43 -1.35 -18.68 -9.98
C ALA A 43 -2.50 -19.23 -9.12
N ILE A 44 -2.62 -18.78 -7.87
CA ILE A 44 -3.74 -19.14 -6.98
C ILE A 44 -5.08 -18.65 -7.54
N ALA A 45 -5.12 -17.42 -8.07
CA ALA A 45 -6.34 -16.85 -8.64
C ALA A 45 -6.80 -17.60 -9.90
N PHE A 46 -5.88 -17.99 -10.79
CA PHE A 46 -6.19 -18.85 -11.94
C PHE A 46 -6.66 -20.24 -11.50
N GLY A 47 -6.08 -20.81 -10.45
CA GLY A 47 -6.53 -22.08 -9.87
C GLY A 47 -7.94 -22.01 -9.26
N ALA A 48 -8.37 -20.84 -8.78
CA ALA A 48 -9.73 -20.61 -8.28
C ALA A 48 -10.76 -20.37 -9.41
N GLY A 49 -10.30 -20.02 -10.61
CA GLY A 49 -11.13 -19.79 -11.79
C GLY A 49 -10.72 -18.55 -12.59
N THR A 50 -10.86 -18.61 -13.91
CA THR A 50 -10.47 -17.53 -14.83
C THR A 50 -11.26 -16.24 -14.59
N SER A 51 -12.57 -16.35 -14.31
CA SER A 51 -13.42 -15.19 -13.98
C SER A 51 -12.97 -14.51 -12.68
N TYR A 52 -12.59 -15.28 -11.67
CA TYR A 52 -12.06 -14.79 -10.40
C TYR A 52 -10.71 -14.08 -10.59
N ALA A 53 -9.82 -14.65 -11.41
CA ALA A 53 -8.53 -14.05 -11.74
C ALA A 53 -8.70 -12.70 -12.44
N LEU A 54 -9.58 -12.61 -13.44
CA LEU A 54 -9.85 -11.36 -14.16
C LEU A 54 -10.41 -10.27 -13.24
N MET A 55 -11.39 -10.61 -12.40
CA MET A 55 -11.93 -9.64 -11.46
C MET A 55 -10.88 -9.19 -10.42
N SER A 56 -10.04 -10.10 -9.94
CA SER A 56 -8.94 -9.77 -9.04
C SER A 56 -7.92 -8.84 -9.71
N LEU A 57 -7.64 -9.06 -11.00
CA LEU A 57 -6.75 -8.21 -11.79
C LEU A 57 -7.31 -6.79 -11.96
N VAL A 58 -8.63 -6.67 -12.17
CA VAL A 58 -9.31 -5.37 -12.19
C VAL A 58 -9.16 -4.66 -10.84
N THR A 59 -9.36 -5.37 -9.72
CA THR A 59 -9.17 -4.77 -8.39
C THR A 59 -7.72 -4.34 -8.12
N ALA A 60 -6.75 -5.13 -8.57
CA ALA A 60 -5.33 -4.80 -8.49
C ALA A 60 -4.98 -3.56 -9.30
N PHE A 61 -5.46 -3.49 -10.54
CA PHE A 61 -5.21 -2.36 -11.43
C PHE A 61 -5.84 -1.07 -10.90
N LEU A 62 -7.10 -1.14 -10.44
CA LEU A 62 -7.80 0.03 -9.91
C LEU A 62 -7.16 0.54 -8.61
N SER A 63 -6.70 -0.37 -7.74
CA SER A 63 -5.95 -0.02 -6.54
C SER A 63 -4.61 0.63 -6.88
N ALA A 64 -3.85 0.06 -7.82
CA ALA A 64 -2.58 0.63 -8.26
C ALA A 64 -2.75 2.01 -8.94
N LEU A 65 -3.83 2.19 -9.70
CA LEU A 65 -4.16 3.47 -10.34
C LEU A 65 -4.40 4.58 -9.30
N PHE A 66 -5.02 4.25 -8.17
CA PHE A 66 -5.19 5.20 -7.07
C PHE A 66 -3.85 5.74 -6.55
N LEU A 67 -2.82 4.89 -6.45
CA LEU A 67 -1.48 5.30 -6.01
C LEU A 67 -0.63 5.93 -7.13
N LEU A 68 -1.11 5.92 -8.37
CA LEU A 68 -0.44 6.60 -9.48
C LEU A 68 -0.46 8.13 -9.29
N PHE A 69 -1.53 8.67 -8.72
CA PHE A 69 -1.65 10.10 -8.42
C PHE A 69 -0.56 10.60 -7.44
N PRO A 70 -0.38 10.00 -6.24
CA PRO A 70 0.73 10.35 -5.36
C PRO A 70 2.12 9.96 -5.90
N PHE A 71 2.20 9.00 -6.82
CA PHE A 71 3.45 8.70 -7.55
C PHE A 71 3.89 9.86 -8.45
N PHE A 72 2.97 10.48 -9.21
CA PHE A 72 3.27 11.69 -10.00
C PHE A 72 3.72 12.86 -9.11
N LEU A 73 3.19 12.95 -7.89
CA LEU A 73 3.60 13.93 -6.88
C LEU A 73 4.95 13.59 -6.21
N ARG A 74 5.63 12.53 -6.65
CA ARG A 74 6.88 11.99 -6.05
C ARG A 74 6.77 11.73 -4.54
N ALA A 75 5.56 11.51 -4.04
CA ALA A 75 5.27 11.17 -2.65
C ALA A 75 5.39 9.66 -2.42
N ALA A 76 5.02 8.85 -3.42
CA ALA A 76 5.17 7.40 -3.43
C ALA A 76 6.19 6.95 -4.49
N GLY A 77 6.89 5.84 -4.24
CA GLY A 77 7.82 5.23 -5.17
C GLY A 77 7.15 4.23 -6.12
N ALA A 78 7.82 3.91 -7.23
CA ALA A 78 7.33 2.89 -8.18
C ALA A 78 7.20 1.50 -7.55
N GLY A 79 7.93 1.23 -6.47
CA GLY A 79 7.79 0.00 -5.68
C GLY A 79 6.46 -0.07 -4.91
N ASP A 80 5.99 1.06 -4.37
CA ASP A 80 4.75 1.13 -3.59
C ASP A 80 3.52 0.86 -4.47
N VAL A 81 3.52 1.40 -5.70
CA VAL A 81 2.46 1.14 -6.69
C VAL A 81 2.38 -0.35 -7.03
N LYS A 82 3.53 -1.02 -7.19
CA LYS A 82 3.57 -2.47 -7.45
C LYS A 82 3.14 -3.29 -6.24
N MET A 83 3.50 -2.85 -5.03
CA MET A 83 3.06 -3.52 -3.81
C MET A 83 1.56 -3.39 -3.62
N LEU A 84 0.97 -2.23 -3.92
CA LEU A 84 -0.48 -2.04 -3.87
C LEU A 84 -1.20 -2.85 -4.96
N PHE A 85 -0.61 -2.98 -6.14
CA PHE A 85 -1.12 -3.89 -7.18
C PHE A 85 -1.18 -5.33 -6.65
N ALA A 86 -0.09 -5.81 -6.06
CA ALA A 86 -0.04 -7.13 -5.44
C ALA A 86 -1.07 -7.27 -4.31
N ALA A 87 -1.23 -6.24 -3.47
CA ALA A 87 -2.23 -6.20 -2.41
C ALA A 87 -3.67 -6.29 -2.94
N GLY A 88 -3.98 -5.59 -4.03
CA GLY A 88 -5.30 -5.68 -4.68
C GLY A 88 -5.58 -7.08 -5.24
N LEU A 89 -4.57 -7.73 -5.84
CA LEU A 89 -4.67 -9.13 -6.28
C LEU A 89 -4.97 -10.08 -5.11
N ILE A 90 -4.32 -9.87 -3.97
CA ILE A 90 -4.54 -10.66 -2.75
C ILE A 90 -5.95 -10.42 -2.19
N ALA A 91 -6.38 -9.16 -2.09
CA ALA A 91 -7.69 -8.78 -1.60
C ALA A 91 -8.82 -9.37 -2.45
N GLY A 92 -8.61 -9.47 -3.77
CA GLY A 92 -9.52 -10.11 -4.69
C GLY A 92 -10.76 -9.27 -5.05
N PRO A 93 -11.73 -9.89 -5.74
CA PRO A 93 -12.87 -9.18 -6.34
C PRO A 93 -13.71 -8.43 -5.32
N GLY A 94 -14.19 -7.25 -5.69
CA GLY A 94 -15.13 -6.47 -4.89
C GLY A 94 -14.55 -5.79 -3.65
N SER A 95 -13.24 -5.92 -3.38
CA SER A 95 -12.60 -5.36 -2.18
C SER A 95 -11.76 -4.11 -2.45
N THR A 96 -11.82 -3.54 -3.67
CA THR A 96 -11.02 -2.38 -4.06
C THR A 96 -11.22 -1.17 -3.15
N LEU A 97 -12.48 -0.79 -2.89
CA LEU A 97 -12.79 0.39 -2.07
C LEU A 97 -12.32 0.19 -0.62
N ASN A 98 -12.59 -0.97 -0.03
CA ASN A 98 -12.14 -1.29 1.33
C ASN A 98 -10.61 -1.29 1.42
N LEU A 99 -9.91 -1.90 0.45
CA LEU A 99 -8.46 -1.88 0.40
C LEU A 99 -7.93 -0.45 0.34
N ILE A 100 -8.40 0.37 -0.58
CA ILE A 100 -7.94 1.76 -0.74
C ILE A 100 -8.19 2.56 0.55
N LEU A 101 -9.38 2.44 1.14
CA LEU A 101 -9.73 3.14 2.38
C LEU A 101 -8.85 2.70 3.55
N LEU A 102 -8.63 1.40 3.73
CA LEU A 102 -7.83 0.86 4.83
C LEU A 102 -6.34 1.17 4.67
N VAL A 103 -5.82 1.13 3.44
CA VAL A 103 -4.45 1.54 3.12
C VAL A 103 -4.27 3.04 3.35
N SER A 104 -5.23 3.86 2.91
CA SER A 104 -5.22 5.31 3.14
C SER A 104 -5.27 5.65 4.63
N LEU A 105 -6.15 4.98 5.39
CA LEU A 105 -6.26 5.14 6.84
C LEU A 105 -4.97 4.71 7.55
N SER A 106 -4.39 3.57 7.15
CA SER A 106 -3.11 3.09 7.69
C SER A 106 -1.97 4.07 7.39
N GLY A 107 -1.95 4.63 6.18
CA GLY A 107 -1.00 5.67 5.78
C GLY A 107 -1.16 6.96 6.59
N LEU A 108 -2.40 7.38 6.86
CA LEU A 108 -2.70 8.53 7.71
C LEU A 108 -2.23 8.30 9.14
N VAL A 109 -2.54 7.15 9.74
CA VAL A 109 -2.09 6.79 11.09
C VAL A 109 -0.57 6.78 11.15
N LEU A 110 0.10 6.16 10.18
CA LEU A 110 1.56 6.13 10.10
C LEU A 110 2.14 7.55 9.99
N ALA A 111 1.54 8.43 9.19
CA ALA A 111 1.96 9.83 9.08
C ALA A 111 1.81 10.58 10.41
N VAL A 112 0.68 10.41 11.11
CA VAL A 112 0.45 11.02 12.43
C VAL A 112 1.46 10.52 13.46
N VAL A 113 1.68 9.20 13.52
CA VAL A 113 2.68 8.59 14.41
C VAL A 113 4.06 9.19 14.15
N MET A 114 4.50 9.26 12.88
CA MET A 114 5.79 9.83 12.53
C MET A 114 5.92 11.34 12.84
N LEU A 115 4.83 12.10 12.77
CA LEU A 115 4.79 13.49 13.23
C LEU A 115 4.95 13.59 14.75
N CYS A 116 4.24 12.75 15.52
CA CYS A 116 4.37 12.69 16.98
C CYS A 116 5.81 12.35 17.40
N PHE A 117 6.47 11.42 16.69
CA PHE A 117 7.87 11.05 16.97
C PHE A 117 8.90 12.07 16.43
N ARG A 118 8.48 13.23 15.89
CA ARG A 118 9.35 14.25 15.25
C ARG A 118 10.31 13.68 14.20
N ARG A 119 9.96 12.54 13.60
CA ARG A 119 10.75 11.88 12.56
C ARG A 119 10.52 12.53 11.18
N ILE A 120 9.45 13.30 11.02
CA ILE A 120 9.12 14.03 9.79
C ILE A 120 9.25 15.53 10.03
N ASN A 121 9.96 16.20 9.12
CA ASN A 121 10.05 17.66 9.12
C ASN A 121 8.71 18.26 8.68
N THR A 122 8.10 19.07 9.53
CA THR A 122 6.79 19.73 9.28
C THR A 122 6.79 20.58 8.01
N ALA A 123 7.96 21.08 7.60
CA ALA A 123 8.17 21.79 6.34
C ALA A 123 7.87 20.93 5.10
N ARG A 124 8.23 19.62 5.10
CA ARG A 124 7.89 18.69 4.00
C ARG A 124 6.40 18.37 3.99
N LEU A 125 5.80 18.14 5.16
CA LEU A 125 4.36 17.89 5.25
C LEU A 125 3.58 19.09 4.70
N LYS A 126 3.97 20.31 5.08
CA LYS A 126 3.37 21.55 4.58
C LYS A 126 3.56 21.69 3.06
N HIS A 127 4.71 21.32 2.52
CA HIS A 127 4.96 21.28 1.08
C HIS A 127 4.06 20.26 0.36
N TYR A 128 3.95 19.02 0.86
CA TYR A 128 3.07 18.00 0.27
C TYR A 128 1.60 18.41 0.34
N CYS A 129 1.13 18.92 1.49
CA CYS A 129 -0.22 19.45 1.63
C CYS A 129 -0.47 20.64 0.68
N ARG A 130 0.46 21.58 0.54
CA ARG A 130 0.33 22.67 -0.45
C ARG A 130 0.33 22.16 -1.88
N SER A 131 1.19 21.21 -2.22
CA SER A 131 1.25 20.64 -3.58
C SER A 131 -0.01 19.86 -3.96
N LEU A 132 -0.75 19.35 -2.96
CA LEU A 132 -2.04 18.66 -3.12
C LEU A 132 -3.23 19.61 -3.22
N PHE A 133 -3.27 20.66 -2.39
CA PHE A 133 -4.42 21.57 -2.31
C PHE A 133 -4.28 22.85 -3.14
N ASP A 134 -3.07 23.22 -3.54
CA ASP A 134 -2.79 24.46 -4.26
C ASP A 134 -2.09 24.18 -5.59
N PHE A 135 -2.88 24.10 -6.66
CA PHE A 135 -2.40 23.81 -8.01
C PHE A 135 -1.50 24.92 -8.60
N ARG A 136 -1.54 26.13 -8.00
CA ARG A 136 -0.72 27.28 -8.40
C ARG A 136 0.61 27.36 -7.64
N TYR A 137 0.86 26.46 -6.70
CA TYR A 137 2.09 26.43 -5.92
C TYR A 137 3.27 26.01 -6.81
N ASP A 138 4.29 26.87 -6.89
CA ASP A 138 5.50 26.59 -7.64
C ASP A 138 6.31 25.48 -6.92
N ARG A 139 6.24 24.29 -7.52
CA ARG A 139 6.84 23.06 -6.99
C ARG A 139 8.37 23.11 -7.03
N GLU A 140 8.95 23.96 -7.88
CA GLU A 140 10.41 24.08 -8.00
C GLU A 140 11.00 24.99 -6.92
N GLU A 141 10.34 26.10 -6.60
CA GLU A 141 10.75 26.98 -5.50
C GLU A 141 10.54 26.34 -4.12
N GLY A 142 9.42 25.65 -3.91
CA GLY A 142 9.16 24.91 -2.69
C GLY A 142 10.24 23.86 -2.39
N ARG A 143 10.78 23.24 -3.42
CA ARG A 143 11.83 22.22 -3.35
C ARG A 143 13.20 22.77 -2.95
N LYS A 144 13.55 23.99 -3.35
CA LYS A 144 14.81 24.64 -2.95
C LYS A 144 14.87 24.94 -1.45
N ASN A 145 13.71 25.16 -0.84
CA ASN A 145 13.57 25.43 0.60
C ASN A 145 13.42 24.16 1.46
N LEU A 146 13.47 22.97 0.86
CA LEU A 146 13.38 21.71 1.57
C LEU A 146 14.78 21.22 1.99
N PRO A 147 14.94 20.69 3.22
CA PRO A 147 16.21 20.09 3.64
C PRO A 147 16.58 18.94 2.71
N ASP A 148 17.88 18.63 2.60
CA ASP A 148 18.41 17.68 1.62
C ASP A 148 17.64 16.34 1.55
N PRO A 149 17.34 15.81 0.35
CA PRO A 149 16.64 14.54 0.17
C PRO A 149 17.30 13.36 0.92
N ASP A 150 18.61 13.47 1.14
CA ASP A 150 19.48 12.43 1.71
C ASP A 150 19.52 12.40 3.24
N THR A 151 18.82 13.32 3.93
CA THR A 151 18.65 13.17 5.38
C THR A 151 17.73 11.96 5.65
N GLU A 152 18.33 10.88 6.17
CA GLU A 152 17.75 9.56 6.42
C GLU A 152 16.46 9.54 7.26
N ALA A 153 15.95 10.67 7.75
CA ALA A 153 14.69 10.75 8.49
C ALA A 153 13.43 10.83 7.61
N CYS A 154 13.53 11.17 6.32
CA CYS A 154 12.40 11.79 5.61
C CYS A 154 11.56 10.94 4.63
N ARG A 155 11.75 9.63 4.51
CA ARG A 155 10.91 8.78 3.64
C ARG A 155 9.89 8.00 4.49
N VAL A 156 8.61 8.27 4.25
CA VAL A 156 7.51 7.53 4.86
C VAL A 156 7.54 6.09 4.31
N PRO A 157 7.63 5.06 5.16
CA PRO A 157 7.61 3.67 4.74
C PRO A 157 6.19 3.29 4.30
N PHE A 158 5.87 3.60 3.05
CA PHE A 158 4.58 3.33 2.44
C PHE A 158 4.27 1.83 2.38
N GLY A 159 5.30 0.97 2.34
CA GLY A 159 5.13 -0.47 2.38
C GLY A 159 4.47 -0.95 3.67
N VAL A 160 4.77 -0.30 4.80
CA VAL A 160 4.14 -0.62 6.10
C VAL A 160 2.66 -0.25 6.09
N ALA A 161 2.30 0.90 5.52
CA ALA A 161 0.91 1.32 5.39
C ALA A 161 0.10 0.38 4.49
N ILE A 162 0.68 -0.03 3.35
CA ILE A 162 0.06 -0.98 2.43
C ILE A 162 -0.10 -2.36 3.09
N ALA A 163 0.93 -2.81 3.82
CA ALA A 163 0.89 -4.08 4.54
C ALA A 163 -0.20 -4.09 5.62
N ALA A 164 -0.28 -3.05 6.44
CA ALA A 164 -1.29 -2.91 7.48
C ALA A 164 -2.70 -2.85 6.87
N GLY A 165 -2.90 -2.04 5.84
CA GLY A 165 -4.20 -1.93 5.17
C GLY A 165 -4.66 -3.24 4.53
N LEU A 166 -3.75 -3.97 3.87
CA LEU A 166 -4.06 -5.30 3.32
C LEU A 166 -4.42 -6.31 4.41
N PHE A 167 -3.66 -6.34 5.51
CA PHE A 167 -3.91 -7.25 6.61
C PHE A 167 -5.27 -6.98 7.26
N LEU A 168 -5.60 -5.72 7.52
CA LEU A 168 -6.92 -5.32 8.03
C LEU A 168 -8.04 -5.70 7.07
N ASN A 169 -7.86 -5.50 5.76
CA ASN A 169 -8.85 -5.88 4.76
C ASN A 169 -9.13 -7.38 4.78
N LEU A 170 -8.08 -8.21 4.83
CA LEU A 170 -8.24 -9.67 4.92
C LEU A 170 -8.90 -10.11 6.24
N LEU A 171 -8.59 -9.43 7.35
CA LEU A 171 -9.20 -9.70 8.64
C LEU A 171 -10.70 -9.37 8.65
N ILE A 172 -11.11 -8.25 8.04
CA ILE A 172 -12.53 -7.90 7.87
C ILE A 172 -13.24 -8.92 6.99
N GLN A 173 -12.62 -9.37 5.89
CA GLN A 173 -13.19 -10.43 5.05
C GLN A 173 -13.38 -11.74 5.84
N LEU A 174 -12.42 -12.10 6.69
CA LEU A 174 -12.51 -13.27 7.56
C LEU A 174 -13.67 -13.15 8.56
N LEU A 175 -13.75 -12.01 9.27
CA LEU A 175 -14.80 -11.75 10.26
C LEU A 175 -16.20 -11.73 9.63
N CYS A 176 -16.35 -11.09 8.48
CA CYS A 176 -17.61 -11.07 7.75
C CYS A 176 -18.01 -12.48 7.30
N SER A 177 -17.03 -13.28 6.84
CA SER A 177 -17.28 -14.68 6.51
C SER A 177 -17.66 -15.54 7.73
N THR A 178 -17.16 -15.23 8.93
CA THR A 178 -17.57 -15.93 10.17
C THR A 178 -18.95 -15.52 10.65
N GLY A 179 -19.32 -14.24 10.53
CA GLY A 179 -20.61 -13.72 11.00
C GLY A 179 -21.82 -14.17 10.16
N VAL A 180 -21.62 -14.46 8.86
CA VAL A 180 -22.68 -15.00 7.98
C VAL A 180 -23.06 -16.46 8.31
N ASN A 181 -22.29 -17.13 9.18
CA ASN A 181 -22.55 -18.51 9.60
C ASN A 181 -23.11 -18.63 11.04
N ALA A 182 -23.48 -17.51 11.69
CA ALA A 182 -24.08 -17.49 13.02
C ALA A 182 -25.60 -17.27 12.93
#